data_AF-A0A7V2JQ79-F1
#
_entry.id   AF-A0A7V2JQ79-F1
#
_cell.length_a   1.000
_cell.length_b   1.000
_cell.length_c   1.000
_cell.angle_alpha   90.00
_cell.angle_beta   90.00
_cell.angle_gamma   90.00
#
_symmetry.space_group_name_H-M   'P 1'
#
loop_
_entity.id
_entity.type
_entity.pdbx_description
1 polymer ?
#
loop_
_entity_poly.entity_id
_entity_poly.type
_entity_poly.pdbx_seq_one_letter_code
_entity_poly.pdbx_strand_id
1 'polypeptide(L)'
;MLNLKQRLKQATILIPSALLIWMAAYSPNAYAVIDISQVPLIVSNSAKPNVIFTYDDSGSMSLSYIPDGICDYYNLNAATSSEVNKNYYNPNVNYKPGINYVTTQPFAYSSFTSASTNGYSTSAGSTNLQTNYRADWDLNNISRYIKKPDGNGGLTDCSNGVRRISDPDGYGSGNRTAYYHVYDGTGSVTDNNNYTINRYPGGGVPWPGATSKTYFDLNLVGTGACTVAHDTNNACFSTDQRTNVAAWYTFYRARTLLAKSAASLSFAGISEGEIFLAYQRLNSCNSLGGSSSSSC
;
A
#
# COMPACT_ATOMS: atom_id res chain seq x y z
N MET A 1 68.55 30.17 -19.44
CA MET A 1 67.49 30.59 -18.50
C MET A 1 66.20 30.77 -19.30
N LEU A 2 65.20 29.89 -19.12
CA LEU A 2 63.91 30.00 -19.84
C LEU A 2 63.13 31.23 -19.34
N ASN A 3 62.52 31.97 -20.27
CA ASN A 3 61.74 33.18 -19.99
C ASN A 3 60.52 32.86 -19.11
N LEU A 4 60.19 33.75 -18.17
CA LEU A 4 59.09 33.63 -17.20
C LEU A 4 57.74 33.24 -17.85
N LYS A 5 57.48 33.68 -19.09
CA LYS A 5 56.28 33.30 -19.86
C LYS A 5 56.20 31.81 -20.23
N GLN A 6 57.33 31.13 -20.42
CA GLN A 6 57.36 29.68 -20.68
C GLN A 6 57.14 28.86 -19.39
N ARG A 7 57.60 29.35 -18.24
CA ARG A 7 57.36 28.68 -16.94
C ARG A 7 55.90 28.73 -16.49
N LEU A 8 55.20 29.83 -16.77
CA LEU A 8 53.76 29.92 -16.52
C LEU A 8 52.94 28.94 -17.39
N LYS A 9 53.26 28.78 -18.68
CA LYS A 9 52.58 27.81 -19.55
C LYS A 9 52.83 26.34 -19.16
N GLN A 10 54.01 26.00 -18.66
CA GLN A 10 54.31 24.66 -18.16
C GLN A 10 53.56 24.37 -16.85
N ALA A 11 53.40 25.36 -15.96
CA ALA A 11 52.63 25.23 -14.73
C ALA A 11 51.12 25.08 -14.98
N THR A 12 50.55 25.70 -16.03
CA THR A 12 49.11 25.59 -16.36
C THR A 12 48.73 24.20 -16.90
N ILE A 13 49.68 23.44 -17.45
CA ILE A 13 49.43 22.08 -17.99
C ILE A 13 49.65 21.00 -16.92
N LEU A 14 50.58 21.22 -15.98
CA LEU A 14 50.93 20.21 -14.97
C LEU A 14 49.89 20.05 -13.83
N ILE A 15 49.17 21.11 -13.47
CA ILE A 15 48.17 21.08 -12.40
C ILE A 15 46.90 20.27 -12.78
N PRO A 16 46.30 20.42 -13.99
CA PRO A 16 45.14 19.61 -14.36
C PRO A 16 45.50 18.13 -14.62
N SER A 17 46.71 17.81 -15.07
CA SER A 17 47.14 16.42 -15.27
C SER A 17 47.36 15.65 -13.97
N ALA A 18 47.82 16.31 -12.90
CA ALA A 18 47.98 15.66 -11.59
C ALA A 18 46.62 15.37 -10.91
N LEU A 19 45.61 16.22 -11.12
CA LEU A 19 44.26 16.01 -10.58
C LEU A 19 43.54 14.83 -11.28
N LEU A 20 43.74 14.67 -12.59
CA LEU A 20 43.18 13.56 -13.38
C LEU A 20 43.78 12.20 -12.98
N ILE A 21 45.06 12.16 -12.62
CA ILE A 21 45.73 10.94 -12.15
C ILE A 21 45.26 10.57 -10.73
N TRP A 22 44.92 11.55 -9.89
CA TRP A 22 44.41 11.30 -8.53
C TRP A 22 42.94 10.84 -8.54
N MET A 23 42.10 11.35 -9.45
CA MET A 23 40.73 10.86 -9.63
C MET A 23 40.65 9.46 -10.27
N ALA A 24 41.61 9.07 -11.11
CA ALA A 24 41.68 7.72 -11.68
C ALA A 24 42.15 6.64 -10.68
N ALA A 25 42.77 7.04 -9.57
CA ALA A 25 43.23 6.12 -8.52
C ALA A 25 42.15 5.77 -7.47
N TYR A 26 40.98 6.42 -7.53
CA TYR A 26 39.84 6.17 -6.64
C TYR A 26 38.78 5.30 -7.34
N SER A 27 39.16 4.12 -7.84
CA SER A 27 38.15 3.11 -8.15
C SER A 27 37.76 2.41 -6.83
N PRO A 28 36.53 2.56 -6.31
CA PRO A 28 36.07 1.65 -5.27
C PRO A 28 36.14 0.25 -5.87
N ASN A 29 36.86 -0.65 -5.19
CA ASN A 29 36.88 -2.06 -5.54
C ASN A 29 35.45 -2.58 -5.36
N ALA A 30 34.66 -2.57 -6.43
CA ALA A 30 33.46 -3.36 -6.53
C ALA A 30 33.92 -4.81 -6.66
N TYR A 31 34.09 -5.47 -5.52
CA TYR A 31 34.18 -6.92 -5.51
C TYR A 31 32.84 -7.44 -6.02
N ALA A 32 32.79 -7.77 -7.31
CA ALA A 32 31.76 -8.65 -7.82
C ALA A 32 31.98 -9.98 -7.11
N VAL A 33 31.19 -10.25 -6.07
CA VAL A 33 31.07 -11.59 -5.50
C VAL A 33 30.58 -12.47 -6.63
N ILE A 34 31.48 -13.27 -7.21
CA ILE A 34 31.11 -14.33 -8.13
C ILE A 34 30.57 -15.44 -7.25
N ASP A 35 29.24 -15.47 -7.09
CA ASP A 35 28.58 -16.56 -6.40
C ASP A 35 28.69 -17.82 -7.26
N ILE A 36 29.63 -18.70 -6.89
CA ILE A 36 29.80 -19.99 -7.53
C ILE A 36 28.72 -20.89 -6.95
N SER A 37 27.73 -21.24 -7.76
CA SER A 37 26.66 -22.16 -7.39
C SER A 37 27.23 -23.36 -6.65
N GLN A 38 26.88 -23.48 -5.37
CA GLN A 38 27.23 -24.62 -4.51
C GLN A 38 26.33 -25.84 -4.80
N VAL A 39 25.40 -25.71 -5.76
CA VAL A 39 24.58 -26.82 -6.23
C VAL A 39 25.35 -27.55 -7.34
N PRO A 40 25.67 -28.85 -7.18
CA PRO A 40 26.34 -29.62 -8.21
C PRO A 40 25.52 -29.59 -9.51
N LEU A 41 26.20 -29.41 -10.66
CA LEU A 41 25.59 -29.32 -12.00
C LEU A 41 24.65 -30.50 -12.34
N ILE A 42 24.84 -31.63 -11.65
CA ILE A 42 24.11 -32.89 -11.84
C ILE A 42 22.85 -33.01 -10.97
N VAL A 43 22.70 -32.19 -9.93
CA VAL A 43 21.47 -32.17 -9.14
C VAL A 43 20.47 -31.27 -9.86
N SER A 44 19.93 -31.80 -10.97
CA SER A 44 18.62 -31.39 -11.45
C SER A 44 17.58 -31.87 -10.43
N ASN A 45 17.52 -31.22 -9.25
CA ASN A 45 16.40 -31.39 -8.34
C ASN A 45 15.19 -30.74 -9.01
N SER A 46 14.61 -31.44 -9.98
CA SER A 46 13.18 -31.32 -10.28
C SER A 46 12.43 -32.08 -9.20
N ALA A 47 12.61 -31.68 -7.95
CA ALA A 47 11.66 -32.09 -6.93
C ALA A 47 10.33 -31.49 -7.36
N LYS A 48 9.30 -32.34 -7.44
CA LYS A 48 7.96 -31.90 -7.79
C LYS A 48 7.55 -30.77 -6.82
N PRO A 49 6.79 -29.76 -7.28
CA PRO A 49 6.30 -28.70 -6.42
C PRO A 49 5.73 -29.27 -5.12
N ASN A 50 6.25 -28.83 -3.99
CA ASN A 50 5.77 -29.22 -2.66
C ASN A 50 4.85 -28.15 -2.05
N VAL A 51 4.75 -26.99 -2.72
CA VAL A 51 3.81 -25.92 -2.39
C VAL A 51 3.14 -25.46 -3.68
N ILE A 52 1.80 -25.37 -3.68
CA ILE A 52 1.03 -24.76 -4.75
C ILE A 52 0.47 -23.44 -4.24
N PHE A 53 0.85 -22.33 -4.87
CA PHE A 53 0.22 -21.04 -4.67
C PHE A 53 -0.88 -20.86 -5.69
N THR A 54 -2.12 -20.93 -5.21
CA THR A 54 -3.31 -20.65 -5.99
C THR A 54 -3.73 -19.21 -5.75
N TYR A 55 -3.66 -18.37 -6.78
CA TYR A 55 -4.10 -16.99 -6.72
C TYR A 55 -5.51 -16.85 -7.26
N ASP A 56 -6.40 -16.23 -6.48
CA ASP A 56 -7.68 -15.79 -7.01
C ASP A 56 -7.46 -14.57 -7.91
N ASP A 57 -7.81 -14.70 -9.19
CA ASP A 57 -7.79 -13.63 -10.19
C ASP A 57 -9.21 -13.23 -10.62
N SER A 58 -10.21 -13.58 -9.81
CA SER A 58 -11.57 -13.11 -9.97
C SER A 58 -11.64 -11.58 -9.88
N GLY A 59 -12.70 -11.01 -10.45
CA GLY A 59 -12.98 -9.58 -10.32
C GLY A 59 -13.08 -9.13 -8.85
N SER A 60 -13.55 -10.00 -7.95
CA SER A 60 -13.71 -9.71 -6.50
C SER A 60 -12.44 -9.26 -5.82
N MET A 61 -11.27 -9.60 -6.35
CA MET A 61 -10.00 -9.14 -5.77
C MET A 61 -9.76 -7.63 -5.92
N SER A 62 -10.56 -6.94 -6.74
CA SER A 62 -10.54 -5.47 -6.82
C SER A 62 -11.40 -4.76 -5.77
N LEU A 63 -12.18 -5.52 -4.98
CA LEU A 63 -13.01 -4.97 -3.90
C LEU A 63 -12.12 -4.44 -2.77
N SER A 64 -12.56 -3.35 -2.16
CA SER A 64 -11.85 -2.65 -1.07
C SER A 64 -12.48 -2.90 0.30
N TYR A 65 -13.31 -3.94 0.40
CA TYR A 65 -13.97 -4.33 1.65
C TYR A 65 -13.82 -5.82 1.97
N ILE A 66 -13.80 -6.15 3.26
CA ILE A 66 -13.87 -7.51 3.81
C ILE A 66 -14.69 -7.43 5.11
N PRO A 67 -15.64 -8.33 5.42
CA PRO A 67 -16.01 -9.56 4.70
C PRO A 67 -16.98 -9.33 3.50
N ASP A 68 -17.35 -10.39 2.78
CA ASP A 68 -18.30 -10.28 1.64
C ASP A 68 -19.70 -9.80 2.05
N GLY A 69 -20.12 -10.14 3.27
CA GLY A 69 -21.46 -9.81 3.77
C GLY A 69 -21.76 -8.32 3.95
N ILE A 70 -20.75 -7.45 3.89
CA ILE A 70 -20.92 -6.00 4.05
C ILE A 70 -21.02 -5.26 2.72
N CYS A 71 -21.25 -5.94 1.60
CA CYS A 71 -21.21 -5.36 0.25
C CYS A 71 -22.17 -4.19 0.00
N ASP A 72 -23.18 -4.01 0.86
CA ASP A 72 -24.15 -2.91 0.82
C ASP A 72 -23.85 -1.75 1.78
N TYR A 73 -22.74 -1.79 2.49
CA TYR A 73 -22.44 -0.78 3.52
C TYR A 73 -21.73 0.45 2.94
N TYR A 74 -21.60 0.55 1.61
CA TYR A 74 -20.84 1.60 0.91
C TYR A 74 -21.28 3.04 1.25
N ASN A 75 -22.49 3.24 1.77
CA ASN A 75 -23.02 4.54 2.19
C ASN A 75 -23.10 4.69 3.72
N LEU A 76 -22.53 3.76 4.48
CA LEU A 76 -22.50 3.76 5.93
C LEU A 76 -21.09 4.09 6.43
N ASN A 77 -21.01 4.67 7.62
CA ASN A 77 -19.74 4.95 8.32
C ASN A 77 -18.95 3.66 8.58
N ALA A 78 -19.67 2.55 8.74
CA ALA A 78 -19.13 1.20 8.84
C ALA A 78 -18.14 0.83 7.72
N ALA A 79 -18.35 1.31 6.49
CA ALA A 79 -17.49 0.99 5.36
C ALA A 79 -16.06 1.53 5.50
N THR A 80 -15.87 2.56 6.32
CA THR A 80 -14.57 3.20 6.60
C THR A 80 -14.14 2.98 8.05
N SER A 81 -14.68 1.97 8.71
CA SER A 81 -14.23 1.54 10.03
C SER A 81 -13.56 0.18 9.95
N SER A 82 -12.37 0.06 10.54
CA SER A 82 -11.66 -1.23 10.67
C SER A 82 -12.39 -2.23 11.57
N GLU A 83 -13.37 -1.79 12.35
CA GLU A 83 -14.18 -2.69 13.16
C GLU A 83 -15.17 -3.50 12.32
N VAL A 84 -15.61 -2.97 11.18
CA VAL A 84 -16.58 -3.63 10.28
C VAL A 84 -15.93 -4.01 8.95
N ASN A 85 -15.35 -3.04 8.24
CA ASN A 85 -14.55 -3.31 7.05
C ASN A 85 -13.10 -3.62 7.45
N LYS A 86 -12.79 -4.91 7.57
CA LYS A 86 -11.47 -5.41 7.98
C LYS A 86 -10.34 -5.08 6.99
N ASN A 87 -10.68 -4.68 5.76
CA ASN A 87 -9.70 -4.23 4.79
C ASN A 87 -9.43 -2.72 4.86
N TYR A 88 -10.28 -1.96 5.57
CA TYR A 88 -10.07 -0.53 5.74
C TYR A 88 -8.90 -0.25 6.70
N TYR A 89 -8.42 1.00 6.69
CA TYR A 89 -7.30 1.42 7.53
C TYR A 89 -7.58 1.18 9.02
N ASN A 90 -6.66 0.50 9.68
CA ASN A 90 -6.65 0.31 11.13
C ASN A 90 -5.42 1.03 11.74
N PRO A 91 -5.60 2.06 12.58
CA PRO A 91 -4.48 2.80 13.17
C PRO A 91 -3.62 1.95 14.12
N ASN A 92 -4.13 0.82 14.62
CA ASN A 92 -3.43 -0.09 15.53
C ASN A 92 -2.58 -1.13 14.78
N VAL A 93 -2.64 -1.15 13.44
CA VAL A 93 -1.84 -2.04 12.59
C VAL A 93 -0.70 -1.24 11.96
N ASN A 94 0.53 -1.76 12.05
CA ASN A 94 1.67 -1.21 11.34
C ASN A 94 1.77 -1.85 9.94
N TYR A 95 1.42 -1.08 8.91
CA TYR A 95 1.40 -1.53 7.53
C TYR A 95 2.80 -1.42 6.90
N LYS A 96 3.44 -2.56 6.71
CA LYS A 96 4.76 -2.64 6.05
C LYS A 96 4.61 -2.64 4.53
N PRO A 97 5.45 -1.93 3.76
CA PRO A 97 5.49 -2.10 2.31
C PRO A 97 5.77 -3.55 1.92
N GLY A 98 5.24 -4.00 0.78
CA GLY A 98 5.56 -5.32 0.25
C GLY A 98 7.03 -5.46 -0.16
N ILE A 99 7.44 -6.67 -0.51
CA ILE A 99 8.80 -6.94 -0.99
C ILE A 99 8.87 -6.78 -2.51
N ASN A 100 9.91 -6.10 -2.99
CA ASN A 100 10.25 -6.03 -4.40
C ASN A 100 10.90 -7.34 -4.83
N TYR A 101 10.26 -8.06 -5.75
CA TYR A 101 10.73 -9.36 -6.24
C TYR A 101 12.06 -9.31 -6.99
N VAL A 102 12.44 -8.14 -7.52
CA VAL A 102 13.71 -7.97 -8.25
C VAL A 102 14.86 -7.74 -7.28
N THR A 103 14.67 -6.86 -6.29
CA THR A 103 15.73 -6.45 -5.37
C THR A 103 15.75 -7.23 -4.07
N THR A 104 14.73 -8.06 -3.82
CA THR A 104 14.46 -8.77 -2.55
C THR A 104 14.36 -7.87 -1.32
N GLN A 105 14.23 -6.56 -1.51
CA GLN A 105 14.10 -5.56 -0.46
C GLN A 105 12.65 -5.05 -0.34
N PRO A 106 12.22 -4.57 0.84
CA PRO A 106 10.95 -3.87 0.96
C PRO A 106 10.87 -2.67 0.01
N PHE A 107 9.70 -2.44 -0.56
CA PHE A 107 9.42 -1.16 -1.23
C PHE A 107 9.56 0.00 -0.24
N ALA A 108 9.86 1.19 -0.76
CA ALA A 108 9.85 2.39 0.06
C ALA A 108 8.43 2.68 0.58
N TYR A 109 8.35 3.22 1.80
CA TYR A 109 7.09 3.78 2.30
C TYR A 109 6.61 4.91 1.37
N SER A 110 5.30 4.94 1.14
CA SER A 110 4.69 6.00 0.33
C SER A 110 4.56 7.30 1.12
N SER A 111 4.72 8.43 0.43
CA SER A 111 4.49 9.75 1.02
C SER A 111 2.99 10.01 1.20
N PHE A 112 2.60 10.62 2.32
CA PHE A 112 1.23 11.04 2.57
C PHE A 112 0.69 12.04 1.53
N THR A 113 1.54 12.92 1.00
CA THR A 113 1.15 13.93 -0.01
C THR A 113 1.27 13.43 -1.45
N SER A 114 1.81 12.24 -1.67
CA SER A 114 1.94 11.62 -3.00
C SER A 114 1.96 10.10 -2.87
N ALA A 115 0.86 9.53 -2.37
CA ALA A 115 0.76 8.09 -2.15
C ALA A 115 0.43 7.38 -3.46
N SER A 116 1.19 6.35 -3.84
CA SER A 116 0.89 5.60 -5.07
C SER A 116 -0.46 4.91 -4.97
N THR A 117 -1.23 4.94 -6.05
CA THR A 117 -2.49 4.21 -6.19
C THR A 117 -2.29 2.71 -6.35
N ASN A 118 -1.07 2.23 -6.61
CA ASN A 118 -0.76 0.81 -6.60
C ASN A 118 0.76 0.64 -6.44
N GLY A 119 1.20 0.19 -5.26
CA GLY A 119 2.63 0.03 -4.95
C GLY A 119 3.34 -1.03 -5.79
N TYR A 120 2.58 -1.89 -6.48
CA TYR A 120 3.09 -2.96 -7.33
C TYR A 120 3.05 -2.63 -8.83
N SER A 121 2.74 -1.39 -9.21
CA SER A 121 2.71 -0.96 -10.60
C SER A 121 3.53 0.32 -10.79
N THR A 122 4.49 0.27 -11.71
CA THR A 122 5.32 1.43 -12.08
C THR A 122 4.56 2.49 -12.88
N SER A 123 3.40 2.14 -13.45
CA SER A 123 2.52 3.06 -14.18
C SER A 123 1.39 3.62 -13.31
N ALA A 124 1.38 3.29 -12.01
CA ALA A 124 0.37 3.80 -11.10
C ALA A 124 0.49 5.31 -10.92
N GLY A 125 -0.63 6.01 -10.98
CA GLY A 125 -0.70 7.40 -10.53
C GLY A 125 -0.53 7.52 -9.02
N SER A 126 -0.42 8.75 -8.52
CA SER A 126 -0.39 9.04 -7.09
C SER A 126 -1.56 9.92 -6.65
N THR A 127 -1.86 9.91 -5.35
CA THR A 127 -2.91 10.71 -4.73
C THR A 127 -2.33 11.44 -3.52
N ASN A 128 -2.61 12.72 -3.43
CA ASN A 128 -2.34 13.48 -2.21
C ASN A 128 -3.41 13.12 -1.17
N LEU A 129 -3.06 12.33 -0.16
CA LEU A 129 -3.99 11.89 0.88
C LEU A 129 -4.36 13.00 1.85
N GLN A 130 -3.61 14.10 1.86
CA GLN A 130 -3.93 15.27 2.67
C GLN A 130 -5.07 16.08 2.05
N THR A 131 -5.14 16.17 0.72
CA THR A 131 -6.11 17.08 0.08
C THR A 131 -7.10 16.38 -0.83
N ASN A 132 -6.75 15.25 -1.44
CA ASN A 132 -7.50 14.63 -2.54
C ASN A 132 -7.90 13.17 -2.24
N TYR A 133 -7.94 12.77 -0.96
CA TYR A 133 -8.33 11.44 -0.55
C TYR A 133 -9.82 11.17 -0.87
N ARG A 134 -10.08 9.95 -1.34
CA ARG A 134 -11.41 9.38 -1.53
C ARG A 134 -11.35 7.93 -1.11
N ALA A 135 -12.28 7.52 -0.25
CA ALA A 135 -12.33 6.14 0.21
C ALA A 135 -12.87 5.23 -0.91
N ASP A 136 -12.11 4.20 -1.25
CA ASP A 136 -12.47 3.22 -2.28
C ASP A 136 -13.39 2.15 -1.69
N TRP A 137 -14.42 1.77 -2.45
CA TRP A 137 -15.23 0.58 -2.18
C TRP A 137 -14.87 -0.55 -3.14
N ASP A 138 -14.54 -0.18 -4.38
CA ASP A 138 -14.26 -1.09 -5.49
C ASP A 138 -13.39 -0.38 -6.52
N LEU A 139 -12.22 -0.95 -6.83
CA LEU A 139 -11.28 -0.33 -7.77
C LEU A 139 -11.68 -0.49 -9.25
N ASN A 140 -12.52 -1.46 -9.59
CA ASN A 140 -12.89 -1.78 -10.98
C ASN A 140 -14.38 -1.65 -11.28
N ASN A 141 -15.21 -1.28 -10.29
CA ASN A 141 -16.67 -1.16 -10.41
C ASN A 141 -17.34 -2.47 -10.88
N ILE A 142 -16.96 -3.57 -10.23
CA ILE A 142 -17.49 -4.91 -10.39
C ILE A 142 -18.48 -5.30 -9.27
N SER A 143 -18.71 -4.44 -8.27
CA SER A 143 -19.54 -4.72 -7.09
C SER A 143 -20.98 -5.09 -7.45
N ARG A 144 -21.48 -4.59 -8.59
CA ARG A 144 -22.81 -4.91 -9.16
C ARG A 144 -22.99 -6.40 -9.52
N TYR A 145 -21.88 -7.13 -9.65
CA TYR A 145 -21.87 -8.54 -10.03
C TYR A 145 -21.72 -9.46 -8.80
N ILE A 146 -21.59 -8.88 -7.61
CA ILE A 146 -21.52 -9.64 -6.35
C ILE A 146 -22.94 -9.92 -5.89
N LYS A 147 -23.21 -11.20 -5.58
CA LYS A 147 -24.49 -11.67 -5.05
C LYS A 147 -24.35 -11.98 -3.55
N LYS A 148 -25.38 -11.67 -2.77
CA LYS A 148 -25.50 -12.07 -1.37
C LYS A 148 -26.77 -12.91 -1.17
N PRO A 149 -26.83 -13.78 -0.14
CA PRO A 149 -28.08 -14.42 0.25
C PRO A 149 -29.14 -13.36 0.55
N ASP A 150 -30.32 -13.50 -0.03
CA ASP A 150 -31.49 -12.80 0.48
C ASP A 150 -32.03 -13.55 1.71
N GLY A 151 -32.73 -12.83 2.59
CA GLY A 151 -33.33 -13.43 3.79
C GLY A 151 -34.40 -14.49 3.50
N ASN A 152 -34.71 -14.75 2.23
CA ASN A 152 -35.71 -15.69 1.75
C ASN A 152 -35.08 -16.93 1.07
N GLY A 153 -33.77 -17.14 1.21
CA GLY A 153 -33.05 -18.30 0.67
C GLY A 153 -32.65 -18.19 -0.81
N GLY A 154 -32.86 -17.03 -1.44
CA GLY A 154 -32.39 -16.69 -2.79
C GLY A 154 -31.09 -15.87 -2.78
N LEU A 155 -30.73 -15.31 -3.93
CA LEU A 155 -29.56 -14.45 -4.11
C LEU A 155 -30.00 -13.09 -4.65
N THR A 156 -29.51 -12.02 -4.03
CA THR A 156 -29.73 -10.63 -4.46
C THR A 156 -28.42 -9.93 -4.79
N ASP A 157 -28.46 -8.92 -5.66
CA ASP A 157 -27.30 -8.09 -5.98
C ASP A 157 -26.90 -7.20 -4.81
N CYS A 158 -25.59 -7.09 -4.59
CA CYS A 158 -25.01 -5.98 -3.84
C CYS A 158 -25.24 -4.70 -4.66
N SER A 159 -26.27 -3.94 -4.30
CA SER A 159 -27.07 -3.09 -5.21
C SER A 159 -26.40 -1.79 -5.68
N ASN A 160 -25.09 -1.76 -5.96
CA ASN A 160 -24.35 -0.51 -5.79
C ASN A 160 -23.58 -0.05 -7.02
N GLY A 161 -22.88 -0.93 -7.77
CA GLY A 161 -22.03 -0.47 -8.88
C GLY A 161 -21.15 0.75 -8.50
N VAL A 162 -20.76 0.80 -7.21
CA VAL A 162 -20.20 1.98 -6.56
C VAL A 162 -18.70 1.75 -6.42
N ARG A 163 -17.93 2.67 -7.00
CA ARG A 163 -16.46 2.70 -6.91
C ARG A 163 -15.98 3.30 -5.58
N ARG A 164 -16.70 4.29 -5.05
CA ARG A 164 -16.27 5.12 -3.91
C ARG A 164 -17.31 5.09 -2.81
N ILE A 165 -16.86 4.97 -1.56
CA ILE A 165 -17.74 5.06 -0.41
C ILE A 165 -18.41 6.44 -0.41
N SER A 166 -19.70 6.48 -0.11
CA SER A 166 -20.42 7.74 0.01
C SER A 166 -19.80 8.60 1.09
N ASP A 167 -19.82 9.89 0.83
CA ASP A 167 -19.35 10.86 1.77
C ASP A 167 -20.23 10.83 3.04
N PRO A 168 -19.66 10.63 4.25
CA PRO A 168 -20.42 10.59 5.50
C PRO A 168 -21.27 11.85 5.72
N ASP A 169 -20.83 12.97 5.16
CA ASP A 169 -21.38 14.31 5.44
C ASP A 169 -22.22 14.85 4.28
N GLY A 170 -22.52 13.99 3.29
CA GLY A 170 -23.27 14.39 2.11
C GLY A 170 -22.58 15.44 1.23
N TYR A 171 -21.30 15.75 1.49
CA TYR A 171 -20.55 16.69 0.68
C TYR A 171 -20.26 16.07 -0.68
N GLY A 172 -20.74 16.72 -1.74
CA GLY A 172 -20.65 16.20 -3.10
C GLY A 172 -19.21 15.95 -3.52
N SER A 173 -18.75 14.70 -3.40
CA SER A 173 -17.52 14.16 -4.00
C SER A 173 -16.31 15.13 -3.96
N GLY A 174 -16.13 15.86 -2.86
CA GLY A 174 -15.07 16.84 -2.71
C GLY A 174 -13.72 16.19 -2.38
N ASN A 175 -12.64 16.85 -2.79
CA ASN A 175 -11.28 16.53 -2.36
C ASN A 175 -11.17 16.76 -0.83
N ARG A 176 -10.75 15.74 -0.07
CA ARG A 176 -10.63 15.77 1.39
C ARG A 176 -9.34 15.10 1.89
N THR A 177 -9.04 15.31 3.17
CA THR A 177 -7.98 14.58 3.87
C THR A 177 -8.39 13.14 4.17
N ALA A 178 -7.42 12.25 4.33
CA ALA A 178 -7.64 10.87 4.77
C ALA A 178 -8.35 10.83 6.13
N TYR A 179 -9.19 9.82 6.31
CA TYR A 179 -9.99 9.63 7.51
C TYR A 179 -10.31 8.16 7.73
N TYR A 180 -10.82 7.84 8.91
CA TYR A 180 -11.43 6.56 9.24
C TYR A 180 -12.49 6.75 10.33
N HIS A 181 -13.40 5.80 10.46
CA HIS A 181 -14.40 5.82 11.53
C HIS A 181 -14.05 4.83 12.64
N VAL A 182 -14.30 5.25 13.87
CA VAL A 182 -14.19 4.42 15.07
C VAL A 182 -15.61 4.09 15.51
N TYR A 183 -15.90 2.81 15.62
CA TYR A 183 -17.14 2.32 16.20
C TYR A 183 -17.08 2.49 17.71
N ASP A 184 -18.14 3.03 18.32
CA ASP A 184 -18.17 3.29 19.77
C ASP A 184 -18.30 2.01 20.63
N GLY A 185 -18.55 0.85 20.00
CA GLY A 185 -18.71 -0.44 20.66
C GLY A 185 -20.14 -0.72 21.15
N THR A 186 -21.10 0.15 20.83
CA THR A 186 -22.50 0.08 21.27
C THR A 186 -23.48 0.17 20.11
N GLY A 187 -24.68 -0.40 20.28
CA GLY A 187 -25.74 -0.32 19.27
C GLY A 187 -25.48 -1.15 18.00
N SER A 188 -26.13 -0.78 16.90
CA SER A 188 -25.98 -1.46 15.60
C SER A 188 -24.78 -0.94 14.83
N VAL A 189 -24.03 -1.84 14.19
CA VAL A 189 -22.93 -1.48 13.26
C VAL A 189 -23.42 -0.79 11.99
N THR A 190 -24.71 -0.88 11.66
CA THR A 190 -25.31 -0.19 10.51
C THR A 190 -25.85 1.20 10.83
N ASP A 191 -25.85 1.59 12.09
CA ASP A 191 -26.29 2.92 12.52
C ASP A 191 -25.09 3.87 12.55
N ASN A 192 -25.11 4.86 11.66
CA ASN A 192 -24.07 5.87 11.52
C ASN A 192 -23.87 6.72 12.80
N ASN A 193 -24.85 6.76 13.70
CA ASN A 193 -24.73 7.49 14.97
C ASN A 193 -23.72 6.84 15.92
N ASN A 194 -23.47 5.53 15.81
CA ASN A 194 -22.56 4.79 16.67
C ASN A 194 -21.08 4.90 16.23
N TYR A 195 -20.77 5.92 15.42
CA TYR A 195 -19.43 6.14 14.89
C TYR A 195 -18.96 7.57 15.13
N THR A 196 -17.69 7.68 15.49
CA THR A 196 -16.92 8.92 15.46
C THR A 196 -15.96 8.91 14.29
N ILE A 197 -15.68 10.06 13.70
CA ILE A 197 -14.77 10.20 12.56
C ILE A 197 -13.42 10.74 13.03
N ASN A 198 -12.35 10.06 12.62
CA ASN A 198 -10.96 10.43 12.87
C ASN A 198 -10.32 10.89 11.56
N ARG A 199 -9.64 12.05 11.57
CA ARG A 199 -9.10 12.71 10.37
C ARG A 199 -7.66 13.17 10.54
N TYR A 200 -6.90 13.15 9.44
CA TYR A 200 -5.53 13.66 9.42
C TYR A 200 -5.50 15.16 9.11
N PRO A 201 -4.63 15.95 9.76
CA PRO A 201 -4.60 17.40 9.58
C PRO A 201 -4.03 17.78 8.22
N GLY A 202 -4.55 18.86 7.65
CA GLY A 202 -3.96 19.57 6.53
C GLY A 202 -4.88 19.77 5.32
N GLY A 203 -5.01 21.03 4.91
CA GLY A 203 -5.04 21.47 3.51
C GLY A 203 -6.26 21.19 2.61
N GLY A 204 -7.31 20.53 3.08
CA GLY A 204 -8.58 20.40 2.37
C GLY A 204 -9.52 21.58 2.60
N VAL A 205 -10.65 21.61 1.87
CA VAL A 205 -11.77 22.54 2.16
C VAL A 205 -12.10 22.43 3.66
N PRO A 206 -12.20 23.55 4.41
CA PRO A 206 -12.64 23.50 5.81
C PRO A 206 -13.94 22.73 5.89
N TRP A 207 -14.02 21.74 6.77
CA TRP A 207 -15.22 20.91 6.89
C TRP A 207 -16.37 21.79 7.41
N PRO A 208 -17.37 22.12 6.58
CA PRO A 208 -18.41 23.05 7.00
C PRO A 208 -19.55 22.23 7.62
N GLY A 209 -19.96 22.60 8.84
CA GLY A 209 -20.94 21.84 9.62
C GLY A 209 -20.35 20.87 10.62
N ALA A 210 -19.10 21.08 11.05
CA ALA A 210 -18.45 20.42 12.18
C ALA A 210 -19.15 20.74 13.53
N THR A 211 -20.45 20.51 13.63
CA THR A 211 -21.19 20.59 14.89
C THR A 211 -20.79 19.37 15.72
N SER A 212 -19.74 19.56 16.53
CA SER A 212 -19.32 18.70 17.63
C SER A 212 -19.52 17.19 17.44
N LYS A 213 -18.57 16.52 16.77
CA LYS A 213 -18.27 15.12 17.07
C LYS A 213 -16.79 15.03 17.41
N THR A 214 -16.50 14.41 18.55
CA THR A 214 -15.20 14.37 19.22
C THR A 214 -14.10 13.86 18.30
N TYR A 215 -13.02 14.63 18.24
CA TYR A 215 -11.84 14.38 17.43
C TYR A 215 -10.80 13.70 18.31
N PHE A 216 -10.46 12.45 18.00
CA PHE A 216 -9.38 11.64 18.60
C PHE A 216 -9.20 11.71 20.13
N ASP A 217 -9.43 10.58 20.79
CA ASP A 217 -8.42 10.05 21.71
C ASP A 217 -7.75 8.86 21.01
N LEU A 218 -6.49 9.00 20.56
CA LEU A 218 -5.44 8.15 21.13
C LEU A 218 -4.03 8.46 20.63
N ASN A 219 -3.20 8.50 21.65
CA ASN A 219 -1.78 8.69 21.77
C ASN A 219 -0.99 7.46 21.28
N LEU A 220 -0.07 7.66 20.33
CA LEU A 220 0.90 6.63 19.95
C LEU A 220 2.36 7.05 20.21
N VAL A 221 2.61 7.96 21.17
CA VAL A 221 3.99 8.20 21.67
C VAL A 221 4.09 8.62 23.15
N GLY A 222 3.04 8.45 23.95
CA GLY A 222 3.15 8.61 25.40
C GLY A 222 3.40 10.04 25.90
N THR A 223 2.64 11.08 25.53
CA THR A 223 2.37 12.25 26.41
C THR A 223 1.24 13.14 25.85
N GLY A 224 0.06 13.14 26.47
CA GLY A 224 -0.93 14.20 26.32
C GLY A 224 -2.27 13.77 25.71
N ALA A 225 -3.37 14.13 26.38
CA ALA A 225 -4.72 14.06 25.85
C ALA A 225 -4.95 15.23 24.87
N CYS A 226 -5.53 14.94 23.71
CA CYS A 226 -5.89 15.95 22.73
C CYS A 226 -7.19 16.64 23.16
N THR A 227 -7.09 17.81 23.78
CA THR A 227 -8.30 18.58 24.10
C THR A 227 -8.87 19.19 22.82
N VAL A 228 -10.05 18.70 22.45
CA VAL A 228 -10.96 19.15 21.38
C VAL A 228 -10.88 20.65 21.06
N ALA A 229 -10.01 21.02 20.12
CA ALA A 229 -10.19 22.19 19.26
C ALA A 229 -9.22 22.17 18.06
N HIS A 230 -9.81 22.17 16.86
CA HIS A 230 -9.26 22.50 15.55
C HIS A 230 -8.32 21.50 14.82
N ASP A 231 -8.68 21.29 13.55
CA ASP A 231 -7.97 20.59 12.46
C ASP A 231 -6.54 21.11 12.15
N THR A 232 -5.99 21.95 13.03
CA THR A 232 -4.71 22.67 12.87
C THR A 232 -3.68 22.34 13.95
N ASN A 233 -4.01 21.53 14.95
CA ASN A 233 -3.09 21.23 16.04
C ASN A 233 -2.07 20.14 15.69
N ASN A 234 -0.91 20.53 15.15
CA ASN A 234 0.21 19.62 14.83
C ASN A 234 0.71 18.77 16.01
N ALA A 235 0.39 19.11 17.28
CA ALA A 235 0.82 18.37 18.47
C ALA A 235 0.04 17.06 18.71
N CYS A 236 -1.04 16.80 17.96
CA CYS A 236 -1.88 15.61 18.11
C CYS A 236 -1.54 14.45 17.15
N PHE A 237 -0.41 14.51 16.43
CA PHE A 237 -0.15 13.59 15.31
C PHE A 237 1.32 13.17 15.22
N SER A 238 1.58 11.88 14.98
CA SER A 238 2.90 11.40 14.58
C SER A 238 3.03 11.38 13.05
N THR A 239 4.20 11.72 12.53
CA THR A 239 4.59 11.46 11.13
C THR A 239 4.44 9.98 10.77
N ASP A 240 4.52 9.11 11.76
CA ASP A 240 4.40 7.67 11.59
C ASP A 240 2.98 7.27 11.17
N GLN A 241 1.92 7.86 11.73
CA GLN A 241 0.54 7.54 11.33
C GLN A 241 0.23 8.00 9.88
N ARG A 242 0.76 9.15 9.45
CA ARG A 242 0.64 9.62 8.05
C ARG A 242 1.36 8.68 7.07
N THR A 243 2.54 8.20 7.47
CA THR A 243 3.30 7.21 6.72
C THR A 243 2.57 5.86 6.69
N ASN A 244 1.95 5.47 7.81
CA ASN A 244 1.21 4.22 7.98
C ASN A 244 -0.05 4.17 7.10
N VAL A 245 -0.87 5.23 7.10
CA VAL A 245 -2.06 5.30 6.22
C VAL A 245 -1.66 5.38 4.74
N ALA A 246 -0.55 6.03 4.41
CA ALA A 246 -0.02 6.02 3.05
C ALA A 246 0.44 4.61 2.63
N ALA A 247 1.08 3.86 3.53
CA ALA A 247 1.43 2.47 3.27
C ALA A 247 0.19 1.58 3.07
N TRP A 248 -0.82 1.69 3.95
CA TRP A 248 -2.10 1.00 3.77
C TRP A 248 -2.75 1.33 2.42
N TYR A 249 -2.84 2.62 2.09
CA TYR A 249 -3.42 3.08 0.84
C TYR A 249 -2.71 2.45 -0.35
N THR A 250 -1.38 2.47 -0.38
CA THR A 250 -0.60 2.01 -1.51
C THR A 250 -0.55 0.49 -1.66
N PHE A 251 -0.52 -0.25 -0.54
CA PHE A 251 -0.21 -1.68 -0.54
C PHE A 251 -1.36 -2.58 -0.05
N TYR A 252 -2.43 -2.06 0.55
CA TYR A 252 -3.41 -2.90 1.26
C TYR A 252 -4.87 -2.60 0.95
N ARG A 253 -5.21 -1.39 0.49
CA ARG A 253 -6.61 -0.93 0.45
C ARG A 253 -7.60 -1.74 -0.38
N ALA A 254 -7.14 -2.66 -1.24
CA ALA A 254 -7.98 -3.59 -1.99
C ALA A 254 -7.47 -5.02 -1.80
N ARG A 255 -8.35 -6.02 -1.93
CA ARG A 255 -8.04 -7.44 -1.66
C ARG A 255 -6.81 -7.94 -2.43
N THR A 256 -6.67 -7.55 -3.69
CA THR A 256 -5.50 -7.86 -4.54
C THR A 256 -4.21 -7.26 -4.00
N LEU A 257 -4.26 -6.03 -3.47
CA LEU A 257 -3.09 -5.37 -2.89
C LEU A 257 -2.75 -6.03 -1.55
N LEU A 258 -3.74 -6.22 -0.68
CA LEU A 258 -3.60 -6.94 0.58
C LEU A 258 -2.98 -8.33 0.37
N ALA A 259 -3.51 -9.12 -0.56
CA ALA A 259 -3.02 -10.47 -0.85
C ALA A 259 -1.57 -10.46 -1.36
N LYS A 260 -1.23 -9.55 -2.28
CA LYS A 260 0.15 -9.37 -2.76
C LYS A 260 1.11 -9.00 -1.63
N SER A 261 0.71 -8.06 -0.78
CA SER A 261 1.51 -7.64 0.38
C SER A 261 1.72 -8.77 1.36
N ALA A 262 0.65 -9.45 1.76
CA ALA A 262 0.71 -10.58 2.68
C ALA A 262 1.59 -11.71 2.14
N ALA A 263 1.42 -12.09 0.86
CA ALA A 263 2.25 -13.09 0.22
C ALA A 263 3.72 -12.64 0.18
N SER A 264 4.00 -11.42 -0.32
CA SER A 264 5.37 -10.93 -0.44
C SER A 264 6.11 -10.90 0.90
N LEU A 265 5.42 -10.55 1.99
CA LEU A 265 6.00 -10.52 3.33
C LEU A 265 6.17 -11.90 3.95
N SER A 266 5.23 -12.83 3.71
CA SER A 266 5.26 -14.17 4.29
C SER A 266 6.33 -15.05 3.64
N PHE A 267 6.54 -14.90 2.33
CA PHE A 267 7.53 -15.69 1.59
C PHE A 267 8.93 -15.05 1.55
N ALA A 268 9.08 -13.81 2.05
CA ALA A 268 10.35 -13.08 2.04
C ALA A 268 11.50 -13.78 2.78
N GLY A 269 11.17 -14.59 3.79
CA GLY A 269 12.16 -15.24 4.66
C GLY A 269 12.50 -16.68 4.28
N ILE A 270 11.97 -17.20 3.17
CA ILE A 270 12.25 -18.57 2.72
C ILE A 270 13.46 -18.53 1.80
N SER A 271 14.46 -19.35 2.10
CA SER A 271 15.71 -19.39 1.35
C SER A 271 15.51 -20.11 0.02
N GLU A 272 16.34 -19.78 -0.96
CA GLU A 272 16.35 -20.47 -2.25
C GLU A 272 16.59 -21.97 -2.07
N GLY A 273 15.80 -22.79 -2.77
CA GLY A 273 15.90 -24.26 -2.73
C GLY A 273 15.15 -24.95 -1.58
N GLU A 274 14.52 -24.20 -0.66
CA GLU A 274 13.71 -24.79 0.43
C GLU A 274 12.29 -25.17 -0.01
N ILE A 275 11.74 -24.44 -0.98
CA ILE A 275 10.41 -24.68 -1.55
C ILE A 275 10.47 -24.83 -3.07
N PHE A 276 9.73 -25.80 -3.59
CA PHE A 276 9.43 -25.93 -5.00
C PHE A 276 8.02 -25.40 -5.19
N LEU A 277 7.93 -24.17 -5.69
CA LEU A 277 6.67 -23.46 -5.86
C LEU A 277 6.04 -23.77 -7.21
N ALA A 278 4.79 -24.23 -7.19
CA ALA A 278 3.91 -24.18 -8.34
C ALA A 278 2.97 -22.97 -8.22
N TYR A 279 2.70 -22.33 -9.34
CA TYR A 279 1.78 -21.20 -9.44
C TYR A 279 0.58 -21.57 -10.30
N GLN A 280 -0.61 -21.18 -9.86
CA GLN A 280 -1.81 -21.19 -10.69
C GLN A 280 -2.72 -20.02 -10.34
N ARG A 281 -3.61 -19.67 -11.26
CA ARG A 281 -4.72 -18.72 -11.04
C ARG A 281 -6.05 -19.42 -11.25
N LEU A 282 -7.05 -19.08 -10.44
CA LEU A 282 -8.35 -19.75 -10.48
C LEU A 282 -9.02 -19.67 -11.86
N ASN A 283 -8.95 -18.53 -12.56
CA ASN A 283 -9.70 -18.29 -13.79
C ASN A 283 -8.82 -18.27 -15.05
N SER A 284 -7.64 -17.63 -15.02
CA SER A 284 -6.80 -17.45 -16.21
C SER A 284 -5.62 -18.42 -16.34
N CYS A 285 -5.33 -19.22 -15.31
CA CYS A 285 -4.14 -20.05 -15.22
C CYS A 285 -4.42 -21.32 -14.41
N ASN A 286 -5.39 -22.11 -14.85
CA ASN A 286 -6.00 -23.16 -14.02
C ASN A 286 -5.45 -24.58 -14.31
N SER A 287 -4.31 -24.70 -14.99
CA SER A 287 -3.63 -25.98 -15.21
C SER A 287 -2.22 -25.95 -14.61
N LEU A 288 -1.90 -27.00 -13.85
CA LEU A 288 -0.57 -27.20 -13.29
C LEU A 288 0.27 -28.04 -14.26
N GLY A 289 1.42 -27.51 -14.71
CA GLY A 289 2.40 -28.27 -15.48
C GLY A 289 2.48 -27.99 -16.98
N GLY A 290 2.16 -26.78 -17.44
CA GLY A 290 2.42 -26.38 -18.83
C GLY A 290 3.93 -26.20 -19.10
N SER A 291 4.46 -26.86 -20.14
CA SER A 291 5.88 -26.83 -20.53
C SER A 291 6.35 -25.52 -21.17
N SER A 292 5.57 -24.44 -21.05
CA SER A 292 5.90 -23.14 -21.63
C SER A 292 5.66 -22.03 -20.62
N SER A 293 6.57 -21.06 -20.58
CA SER A 293 6.40 -19.78 -19.87
C SER A 293 5.24 -18.91 -20.42
N SER A 294 4.46 -19.46 -21.35
CA SER A 294 3.21 -18.92 -21.89
C SER A 294 1.97 -19.63 -21.36
N SER A 295 2.15 -20.70 -20.57
CA SER A 295 1.10 -21.42 -19.86
C SER A 295 1.00 -20.95 -18.40
N CYS A 296 1.42 -19.70 -18.16
CA CYS A 296 1.81 -19.05 -16.90
C CYS A 296 3.28 -19.18 -16.52
#